data_AF-A0AAN7C620-F1
#
_entry.id   AF-A0AAN7C620-F1
#
_cell.length_a   1.000
_cell.length_b   1.000
_cell.length_c   1.000
_cell.angle_alpha   90.00
_cell.angle_beta   90.00
_cell.angle_gamma   90.00
#
_symmetry.space_group_name_H-M   'P 1'
#
loop_
_entity.id
_entity.type
_entity.pdbx_description
1 polymer ?
#
loop_
_entity_poly.entity_id
_entity_poly.type
_entity_poly.pdbx_seq_one_letter_code
_entity_poly.pdbx_strand_id
1 'polypeptide(L)'
;MNQRALSVLLAGAAVASACTIPTEPLSSNISYPFRAQVQNASRPEVHNQYMNLFQAGGGDQHLFIGPVGVPTYDLTLVDGVINHVPHGVRAVVGGEFSEIDHTTKLFMTGRGDPRAIFQPTYACNPDTDELQIELRFVTWQNQPAGGWICVRHAFDGSHEFRYYPPGNELTDPNRECIKVTLVVIPTTELPPQSSGTTLSTSTIPATSSSTGTATSTPTTSPSAYTDLTALGFRFLGCAPEERWANDGAFRTLSGASQSTDTNTNEGCAAFCTARGFRYAGTEWSRECWCGDSVAATRYPATTLASLEKCNYKCTGDQGQYCGGDSWLTLYERCEVGEACENVVFT
;
A
#
# COMPACT_ATOMS: atom_id res chain seq x y z
N MET A 1 2.89 -30.43 -60.48
CA MET A 1 3.89 -30.51 -59.39
C MET A 1 4.15 -29.10 -58.88
N ASN A 2 3.68 -28.78 -57.67
CA ASN A 2 4.45 -28.14 -56.60
C ASN A 2 3.51 -27.61 -55.49
N GLN A 3 3.34 -28.51 -54.53
CA GLN A 3 3.15 -28.35 -53.08
C GLN A 3 2.76 -26.97 -52.54
N ARG A 4 1.53 -26.90 -52.02
CA ARG A 4 1.13 -25.97 -50.95
C ARG A 4 1.88 -26.38 -49.68
N ALA A 5 2.79 -25.52 -49.20
CA ALA A 5 3.39 -25.67 -47.89
C ALA A 5 2.34 -25.31 -46.83
N LEU A 6 1.93 -26.31 -46.05
CA LEU A 6 1.10 -26.17 -44.87
C LEU A 6 2.03 -25.78 -43.72
N SER A 7 2.12 -24.49 -43.38
CA SER A 7 2.85 -24.07 -42.18
C SER A 7 1.96 -24.26 -40.96
N VAL A 8 2.15 -25.40 -40.28
CA VAL A 8 1.66 -25.64 -38.93
C VAL A 8 2.57 -24.83 -38.00
N LEU A 9 2.09 -23.67 -37.54
CA LEU A 9 2.70 -23.01 -36.38
C LEU A 9 2.23 -23.75 -35.13
N LEU A 10 3.16 -24.49 -34.52
CA LEU A 10 3.00 -25.00 -33.16
C LEU A 10 2.70 -23.82 -32.23
N ALA A 11 1.48 -23.78 -31.69
CA ALA A 11 1.23 -23.03 -30.47
C ALA A 11 1.97 -23.76 -29.35
N GLY A 12 3.19 -23.31 -29.04
CA GLY A 12 3.81 -23.63 -27.78
C GLY A 12 2.93 -23.05 -26.68
N ALA A 13 2.15 -23.89 -26.01
CA ALA A 13 1.53 -23.51 -24.76
C ALA A 13 2.66 -23.18 -23.79
N ALA A 14 2.88 -21.88 -23.54
CA ALA A 14 3.68 -21.46 -22.40
C ALA A 14 3.02 -22.07 -21.17
N VAL A 15 3.71 -23.00 -20.52
CA VAL A 15 3.31 -23.50 -19.21
C VAL A 15 3.53 -22.31 -18.28
N ALA A 16 2.47 -21.55 -18.00
CA ALA A 16 2.50 -20.53 -16.97
C ALA A 16 2.91 -21.24 -15.67
N SER A 17 4.10 -20.91 -15.16
CA SER A 17 4.60 -21.47 -13.92
C SER A 17 3.86 -20.83 -12.77
N ALA A 18 2.62 -21.26 -12.55
CA ALA A 18 1.90 -20.93 -11.33
C ALA A 18 2.75 -21.36 -10.12
N CYS A 19 2.81 -20.49 -9.11
CA CYS A 19 3.46 -20.77 -7.84
C CYS A 19 3.04 -22.14 -7.24
N THR A 20 3.92 -22.72 -6.43
CA THR A 20 3.56 -23.94 -5.69
C THR A 20 2.68 -23.58 -4.50
N ILE A 21 1.42 -24.02 -4.52
CA ILE A 21 0.46 -23.80 -3.44
C ILE A 21 0.65 -24.84 -2.32
N PRO A 22 0.90 -24.41 -1.06
CA PRO A 22 0.92 -25.32 0.07
C PRO A 22 -0.43 -26.00 0.29
N THR A 23 -0.41 -27.27 0.71
CA THR A 23 -1.62 -28.07 0.97
C THR A 23 -2.20 -27.86 2.36
N GLU A 24 -1.39 -27.38 3.30
CA GLU A 24 -1.84 -27.14 4.67
C GLU A 24 -2.80 -25.94 4.71
N PRO A 25 -3.99 -26.07 5.31
CA PRO A 25 -4.94 -24.98 5.38
C PRO A 25 -4.44 -23.87 6.29
N LEU A 26 -4.70 -22.63 5.90
CA LEU A 26 -4.42 -21.47 6.73
C LEU A 26 -5.42 -21.36 7.88
N SER A 27 -4.94 -20.89 9.03
CA SER A 27 -5.79 -20.51 10.16
C SER A 27 -6.79 -19.43 9.75
N SER A 28 -7.95 -19.41 10.42
CA SER A 28 -8.90 -18.29 10.35
C SER A 28 -8.40 -17.02 11.06
N ASN A 29 -7.20 -17.07 11.65
CA ASN A 29 -6.57 -15.95 12.35
C ASN A 29 -5.28 -15.50 11.64
N ILE A 30 -5.10 -14.19 11.53
CA ILE A 30 -3.87 -13.53 11.09
C ILE A 30 -3.51 -12.51 12.17
N SER A 31 -2.48 -12.84 12.95
CA SER A 31 -2.10 -12.12 14.17
C SER A 31 -1.13 -10.96 13.94
N TYR A 32 -0.48 -10.91 12.77
CA TYR A 32 0.36 -9.78 12.39
C TYR A 32 -0.49 -8.73 11.67
N PRO A 33 -0.15 -7.43 11.81
CA PRO A 33 -0.84 -6.36 11.10
C PRO A 33 -0.64 -6.47 9.59
N PHE A 34 -1.67 -6.17 8.82
CA PHE A 34 -1.64 -6.19 7.36
C PHE A 34 -2.47 -5.06 6.73
N ARG A 35 -2.24 -4.84 5.43
CA ARG A 35 -3.13 -4.11 4.51
C ARG A 35 -3.87 -5.11 3.65
N ALA A 36 -5.12 -4.79 3.30
CA ALA A 36 -5.81 -5.52 2.24
C ALA A 36 -5.55 -4.84 0.89
N GLN A 37 -4.82 -5.51 0.01
CA GLN A 37 -4.69 -5.11 -1.40
C GLN A 37 -5.86 -5.72 -2.19
N VAL A 38 -6.40 -4.94 -3.11
CA VAL A 38 -7.47 -5.32 -4.02
C VAL A 38 -6.84 -5.73 -5.35
N GLN A 39 -7.17 -6.93 -5.84
CA GLN A 39 -6.66 -7.44 -7.11
C GLN A 39 -7.79 -7.80 -8.08
N ASN A 40 -7.62 -7.36 -9.32
CA ASN A 40 -8.36 -7.80 -10.50
C ASN A 40 -7.55 -7.43 -11.74
N ALA A 41 -6.71 -8.35 -12.24
CA ALA A 41 -5.81 -8.09 -13.37
C ALA A 41 -6.51 -7.63 -14.65
N SER A 42 -7.80 -7.95 -14.81
CA SER A 42 -8.62 -7.50 -15.95
C SER A 42 -9.15 -6.07 -15.79
N ARG A 43 -8.98 -5.45 -14.62
CA ARG A 43 -9.51 -4.13 -14.25
C ARG A 43 -8.42 -3.27 -13.60
N PRO A 44 -7.51 -2.69 -14.42
CA PRO A 44 -6.36 -1.92 -13.92
C PRO A 44 -6.73 -0.78 -12.97
N GLU A 45 -7.92 -0.20 -13.11
CA GLU A 45 -8.41 0.90 -12.28
C GLU A 45 -8.62 0.53 -10.80
N VAL A 46 -8.78 -0.76 -10.49
CA VAL A 46 -8.91 -1.26 -9.10
C VAL A 46 -7.81 -2.23 -8.71
N HIS A 47 -7.02 -2.71 -9.68
CA HIS A 47 -5.97 -3.68 -9.44
C HIS A 47 -4.81 -3.06 -8.67
N ASN A 48 -4.30 -3.81 -7.70
CA ASN A 48 -3.17 -3.46 -6.85
C ASN A 48 -3.39 -2.17 -6.03
N GLN A 49 -4.66 -1.75 -5.88
CA GLN A 49 -5.09 -0.68 -4.99
C GLN A 49 -5.27 -1.20 -3.57
N TYR A 50 -5.23 -0.32 -2.57
CA TYR A 50 -5.36 -0.71 -1.17
C TYR A 50 -6.67 -0.24 -0.56
N MET A 51 -7.15 -1.02 0.41
CA MET A 51 -8.31 -0.72 1.22
C MET A 51 -8.02 0.43 2.20
N ASN A 52 -8.91 1.42 2.21
CA ASN A 52 -8.89 2.60 3.07
C ASN A 52 -10.13 2.64 3.98
N LEU A 53 -10.00 3.32 5.12
CA LEU A 53 -11.11 3.60 6.05
C LEU A 53 -11.52 5.06 5.95
N PHE A 54 -12.79 5.30 5.68
CA PHE A 54 -13.38 6.63 5.70
C PHE A 54 -14.36 6.76 6.85
N GLN A 55 -14.16 7.74 7.73
CA GLN A 55 -15.04 7.96 8.87
C GLN A 55 -16.45 8.32 8.40
N ALA A 56 -17.41 7.47 8.72
CA ALA A 56 -18.82 7.72 8.57
C ALA A 56 -19.42 8.01 9.96
N GLY A 57 -20.33 8.98 10.05
CA GLY A 57 -20.92 9.38 11.33
C GLY A 57 -21.46 8.19 12.14
N GLY A 58 -21.56 8.33 13.47
CA GLY A 58 -22.06 7.26 14.33
C GLY A 58 -21.05 6.15 14.64
N GLY A 59 -19.75 6.41 14.44
CA GLY A 59 -18.65 5.49 14.78
C GLY A 59 -18.36 4.44 13.70
N ASP A 60 -18.97 4.57 12.52
CA ASP A 60 -18.73 3.68 11.40
C ASP A 60 -17.51 4.10 10.60
N GLN A 61 -16.89 3.12 9.95
CA GLN A 61 -15.83 3.32 8.98
C GLN A 61 -16.27 2.68 7.67
N HIS A 62 -16.53 3.49 6.67
CA HIS A 62 -16.77 2.98 5.32
C HIS A 62 -15.46 2.48 4.72
N LEU A 63 -15.54 1.39 3.97
CA LEU A 63 -14.41 0.82 3.26
C LEU A 63 -14.42 1.35 1.83
N PHE A 64 -13.26 1.85 1.40
CA PHE A 64 -13.06 2.37 0.04
C PHE A 64 -11.73 1.91 -0.55
N ILE A 65 -11.65 1.91 -1.88
CA ILE A 65 -10.38 2.08 -2.61
C ILE A 65 -10.41 3.43 -3.34
N GLY A 66 -9.27 4.08 -3.50
CA GLY A 66 -9.14 5.35 -4.20
C GLY A 66 -8.71 6.51 -3.29
N PRO A 67 -8.91 7.77 -3.72
CA PRO A 67 -8.30 8.93 -3.08
C PRO A 67 -8.93 9.30 -1.72
N VAL A 68 -9.93 8.54 -1.27
CA VAL A 68 -10.67 8.83 -0.04
C VAL A 68 -10.31 7.86 1.07
N GLY A 69 -10.47 8.36 2.28
CA GLY A 69 -10.19 7.62 3.50
C GLY A 69 -8.70 7.62 3.85
N VAL A 70 -8.45 7.00 4.99
CA VAL A 70 -7.12 6.77 5.57
C VAL A 70 -6.69 5.36 5.17
N PRO A 71 -5.53 5.21 4.52
CA PRO A 71 -5.02 3.89 4.20
C PRO A 71 -4.85 2.98 5.42
N THR A 72 -5.32 1.73 5.30
CA THR A 72 -5.17 0.74 6.36
C THR A 72 -3.79 0.11 6.34
N TYR A 73 -3.20 -0.11 7.53
CA TYR A 73 -1.92 -0.80 7.67
C TYR A 73 -1.79 -1.69 8.92
N ASP A 74 -2.89 -1.91 9.60
CA ASP A 74 -2.96 -2.50 10.94
C ASP A 74 -4.21 -3.37 11.08
N LEU A 75 -4.73 -3.86 9.95
CA LEU A 75 -5.79 -4.84 9.95
C LEU A 75 -5.29 -6.15 10.55
N THR A 76 -6.19 -6.85 11.22
CA THR A 76 -5.99 -8.20 11.73
C THR A 76 -7.16 -9.08 11.32
N LEU A 77 -6.96 -10.40 11.32
CA LEU A 77 -8.04 -11.35 11.09
C LEU A 77 -8.24 -12.17 12.36
N VAL A 78 -9.44 -12.11 12.93
CA VAL A 78 -9.79 -12.88 14.13
C VAL A 78 -11.06 -13.67 13.85
N ASP A 79 -10.97 -14.99 13.94
CA ASP A 79 -12.06 -15.93 13.62
C ASP A 79 -12.72 -15.64 12.26
N GLY A 80 -11.90 -15.32 11.26
CA GLY A 80 -12.32 -14.98 9.90
C GLY A 80 -12.89 -13.57 9.74
N VAL A 81 -12.90 -12.74 10.77
CA VAL A 81 -13.41 -11.36 10.69
C VAL A 81 -12.24 -10.39 10.58
N ILE A 82 -12.28 -9.49 9.61
CA ILE A 82 -11.29 -8.41 9.49
C ILE A 82 -11.57 -7.37 10.58
N ASN A 83 -10.57 -7.02 11.38
CA ASN A 83 -10.66 -6.06 12.48
C ASN A 83 -9.65 -4.93 12.28
N HIS A 84 -10.00 -3.75 12.79
CA HIS A 84 -9.10 -2.60 12.90
C HIS A 84 -9.10 -2.12 14.35
N VAL A 85 -8.07 -2.53 15.10
CA VAL A 85 -8.01 -2.37 16.57
C VAL A 85 -7.99 -0.90 16.99
N PRO A 86 -7.22 0.01 16.36
CA PRO A 86 -7.17 1.41 16.82
C PRO A 86 -8.50 2.15 16.72
N HIS A 87 -9.41 1.71 15.85
CA HIS A 87 -10.78 2.24 15.78
C HIS A 87 -11.81 1.37 16.50
N GLY A 88 -11.44 0.17 16.97
CA GLY A 88 -12.37 -0.77 17.61
C GLY A 88 -13.49 -1.27 16.70
N VAL A 89 -13.25 -1.29 15.38
CA VAL A 89 -14.25 -1.67 14.37
C VAL A 89 -13.89 -2.99 13.68
N ARG A 90 -14.90 -3.65 13.12
CA ARG A 90 -14.77 -4.94 12.42
C ARG A 90 -15.63 -4.96 11.15
N ALA A 91 -15.22 -5.72 10.15
CA ALA A 91 -15.92 -5.83 8.88
C ALA A 91 -17.28 -6.52 9.03
N VAL A 92 -18.31 -5.87 8.48
CA VAL A 92 -19.70 -6.27 8.53
C VAL A 92 -20.37 -6.07 7.17
N VAL A 93 -21.38 -6.87 6.88
CA VAL A 93 -22.25 -6.67 5.71
C VAL A 93 -23.61 -6.17 6.20
N GLY A 94 -24.09 -5.06 5.66
CA GLY A 94 -25.38 -4.48 6.05
C GLY A 94 -25.47 -2.99 5.78
N GLY A 95 -26.37 -2.30 6.49
CA GLY A 95 -26.52 -0.84 6.45
C GLY A 95 -27.15 -0.26 5.18
N GLU A 96 -26.83 -0.82 4.00
CA GLU A 96 -27.30 -0.29 2.72
C GLU A 96 -27.40 -1.39 1.66
N PHE A 97 -28.64 -1.83 1.37
CA PHE A 97 -28.99 -2.73 0.27
C PHE A 97 -29.35 -1.94 -0.99
N SER A 98 -29.03 -2.48 -2.16
CA SER A 98 -29.39 -1.92 -3.45
C SER A 98 -30.44 -2.78 -4.15
N GLU A 99 -31.61 -2.21 -4.41
CA GLU A 99 -32.70 -2.87 -5.14
C GLU A 99 -32.41 -3.06 -6.64
N ILE A 100 -31.35 -2.43 -7.18
CA ILE A 100 -31.01 -2.48 -8.61
C ILE A 100 -30.15 -3.71 -8.93
N ASP A 101 -29.10 -3.94 -8.14
CA ASP A 101 -28.08 -4.96 -8.36
C ASP A 101 -28.01 -5.98 -7.22
N HIS A 102 -28.91 -5.89 -6.24
CA HIS A 102 -28.99 -6.74 -5.04
C HIS A 102 -27.68 -6.84 -4.25
N THR A 103 -26.79 -5.85 -4.38
CA THR A 103 -25.57 -5.78 -3.58
C THR A 103 -25.85 -5.15 -2.22
N THR A 104 -25.08 -5.54 -1.21
CA THR A 104 -25.17 -4.97 0.15
C THR A 104 -23.83 -4.36 0.53
N LYS A 105 -23.83 -3.23 1.25
CA LYS A 105 -22.59 -2.57 1.66
C LYS A 105 -21.75 -3.45 2.59
N LEU A 106 -20.44 -3.44 2.35
CA LEU A 106 -19.43 -3.93 3.28
C LEU A 106 -18.77 -2.71 3.93
N PHE A 107 -18.83 -2.62 5.25
CA PHE A 107 -18.25 -1.52 6.03
C PHE A 107 -17.68 -2.06 7.34
N MET A 108 -17.10 -1.19 8.16
CA MET A 108 -16.65 -1.57 9.51
C MET A 108 -17.37 -0.78 10.59
N THR A 109 -17.72 -1.47 11.67
CA THR A 109 -18.37 -0.84 12.84
C THR A 109 -18.01 -1.56 14.13
N GLY A 110 -18.13 -0.86 15.26
CA GLY A 110 -18.07 -1.47 16.59
C GLY A 110 -19.39 -2.14 17.01
N ARG A 111 -20.49 -1.83 16.30
CA ARG A 111 -21.85 -2.28 16.60
C ARG A 111 -22.12 -3.74 16.24
N GLY A 112 -23.21 -4.29 16.79
CA GLY A 112 -23.58 -5.71 16.70
C GLY A 112 -24.04 -6.21 15.31
N ASP A 113 -23.67 -5.50 14.24
CA ASP A 113 -24.03 -5.83 12.86
C ASP A 113 -23.46 -7.19 12.42
N PRO A 114 -24.11 -7.85 11.44
CA PRO A 114 -23.64 -9.10 10.83
C PRO A 114 -22.19 -9.07 10.37
N ARG A 115 -21.34 -9.89 10.99
CA ARG A 115 -19.91 -9.96 10.64
C ARG A 115 -19.73 -10.57 9.25
N ALA A 116 -18.84 -9.97 8.47
CA ALA A 116 -18.35 -10.54 7.23
C ALA A 116 -17.29 -11.59 7.56
N ILE A 117 -17.51 -12.84 7.15
CA ILE A 117 -16.60 -13.96 7.44
C ILE A 117 -15.76 -14.27 6.21
N PHE A 118 -14.45 -14.32 6.42
CA PHE A 118 -13.43 -14.63 5.43
C PHE A 118 -12.60 -15.84 5.86
N GLN A 119 -12.13 -16.61 4.88
CA GLN A 119 -11.19 -17.70 5.05
C GLN A 119 -9.91 -17.37 4.28
N PRO A 120 -8.74 -17.29 4.94
CA PRO A 120 -7.47 -17.19 4.25
C PRO A 120 -7.20 -18.44 3.40
N THR A 121 -6.73 -18.23 2.17
CA THR A 121 -6.27 -19.29 1.27
C THR A 121 -4.98 -18.86 0.56
N TYR A 122 -4.08 -19.81 0.31
CA TYR A 122 -2.95 -19.56 -0.57
C TYR A 122 -3.40 -19.39 -2.02
N ALA A 123 -2.75 -18.48 -2.74
CA ALA A 123 -2.92 -18.28 -4.17
C ALA A 123 -1.62 -17.76 -4.78
N CYS A 124 -1.55 -17.75 -6.11
CA CYS A 124 -0.43 -17.14 -6.84
C CYS A 124 -0.81 -15.71 -7.23
N ASN A 125 0.11 -14.78 -7.03
CA ASN A 125 -0.02 -13.43 -7.51
C ASN A 125 -0.13 -13.45 -9.05
N PRO A 126 -1.16 -12.80 -9.64
CA PRO A 126 -1.39 -12.84 -11.08
C PRO A 126 -0.34 -12.09 -11.91
N ASP A 127 0.44 -11.21 -11.29
CA ASP A 127 1.45 -10.37 -11.95
C ASP A 127 2.87 -10.94 -11.79
N THR A 128 3.17 -11.54 -10.64
CA THR A 128 4.53 -11.94 -10.28
C THR A 128 4.73 -13.45 -10.12
N ASP A 129 3.65 -14.23 -10.16
CA ASP A 129 3.65 -15.66 -9.79
C ASP A 129 4.20 -15.92 -8.38
N GLU A 130 4.30 -14.91 -7.51
CA GLU A 130 4.72 -15.09 -6.11
C GLU A 130 3.56 -15.68 -5.28
N LEU A 131 3.91 -16.47 -4.26
CA LEU A 131 2.91 -17.01 -3.32
C LEU A 131 2.32 -15.87 -2.48
N GLN A 132 0.99 -15.77 -2.41
CA GLN A 132 0.27 -14.79 -1.62
C GLN A 132 -0.88 -15.42 -0.80
N ILE A 133 -1.43 -14.65 0.14
CA ILE A 133 -2.61 -15.03 0.92
C ILE A 133 -3.80 -14.19 0.48
N GLU A 134 -4.87 -14.86 0.06
CA GLU A 134 -6.15 -14.25 -0.29
C GLU A 134 -7.18 -14.44 0.82
N LEU A 135 -7.98 -13.41 1.10
CA LEU A 135 -9.14 -13.48 2.00
C LEU A 135 -10.38 -13.82 1.18
N ARG A 136 -10.77 -15.10 1.19
CA ARG A 136 -11.99 -15.58 0.53
C ARG A 136 -13.21 -15.28 1.38
N PHE A 137 -14.17 -14.55 0.84
CA PHE A 137 -15.47 -14.38 1.51
C PHE A 137 -16.19 -15.73 1.63
N VAL A 138 -16.77 -15.98 2.80
CA VAL A 138 -17.48 -17.23 3.13
C VAL A 138 -18.97 -16.97 3.29
N THR A 139 -19.34 -16.09 4.21
CA THR A 139 -20.74 -15.82 4.59
C THR A 139 -20.86 -14.57 5.45
N TRP A 140 -22.08 -14.16 5.74
CA TRP A 140 -22.45 -13.20 6.76
C TRP A 140 -23.81 -13.59 7.36
N GLN A 141 -24.11 -13.13 8.58
CA GLN A 141 -25.20 -13.61 9.43
C GLN A 141 -26.50 -13.99 8.71
N ASN A 142 -26.97 -15.22 8.94
CA ASN A 142 -28.21 -15.80 8.42
C ASN A 142 -28.31 -15.86 6.88
N GLN A 143 -27.21 -15.63 6.16
CA GLN A 143 -27.16 -15.84 4.71
C GLN A 143 -26.52 -17.18 4.36
N PRO A 144 -26.93 -17.81 3.26
CA PRO A 144 -26.22 -18.96 2.70
C PRO A 144 -24.74 -18.62 2.46
N ALA A 145 -23.87 -19.62 2.60
CA ALA A 145 -22.48 -19.46 2.21
C ALA A 145 -22.37 -19.16 0.70
N GLY A 146 -21.38 -18.37 0.33
CA GLY A 146 -21.09 -17.99 -1.05
C GLY A 146 -21.24 -16.49 -1.32
N GLY A 147 -21.33 -16.16 -2.60
CA GLY A 147 -21.18 -14.78 -3.07
C GLY A 147 -19.71 -14.36 -3.17
N TRP A 148 -19.48 -13.07 -3.36
CA TRP A 148 -18.14 -12.49 -3.48
C TRP A 148 -18.14 -11.02 -3.08
N ILE A 149 -16.95 -10.48 -2.82
CA ILE A 149 -16.76 -9.06 -2.57
C ILE A 149 -16.48 -8.35 -3.89
N CYS A 150 -17.06 -7.18 -4.03
CA CYS A 150 -16.79 -6.25 -5.11
C CYS A 150 -16.57 -4.84 -4.61
N VAL A 151 -16.04 -4.03 -5.51
CA VAL A 151 -15.95 -2.58 -5.36
C VAL A 151 -16.82 -1.92 -6.41
N ARG A 152 -17.50 -0.84 -6.03
CA ARG A 152 -18.45 -0.13 -6.87
C ARG A 152 -18.10 1.35 -6.91
N HIS A 153 -18.06 1.93 -8.09
CA HIS A 153 -17.73 3.35 -8.28
C HIS A 153 -18.61 4.27 -7.42
N ALA A 154 -17.97 5.26 -6.79
CA ALA A 154 -18.57 6.36 -6.03
C ALA A 154 -18.34 7.69 -6.76
N PHE A 155 -19.04 8.75 -6.38
CA PHE A 155 -19.09 10.01 -7.15
C PHE A 155 -17.78 10.83 -7.14
N ASP A 156 -16.83 10.48 -6.27
CA ASP A 156 -15.57 11.20 -6.01
C ASP A 156 -14.34 10.48 -6.61
N GLY A 157 -14.57 9.50 -7.49
CA GLY A 157 -13.51 8.67 -8.10
C GLY A 157 -13.00 7.55 -7.20
N SER A 158 -13.56 7.38 -6.00
CA SER A 158 -13.34 6.20 -5.16
C SER A 158 -14.27 5.05 -5.53
N HIS A 159 -14.04 3.88 -4.94
CA HIS A 159 -14.97 2.76 -5.03
C HIS A 159 -15.27 2.20 -3.64
N GLU A 160 -16.54 2.04 -3.31
CA GLU A 160 -17.00 1.46 -2.04
C GLU A 160 -17.06 -0.06 -2.12
N PHE A 161 -16.79 -0.75 -1.00
CA PHE A 161 -16.91 -2.20 -0.94
C PHE A 161 -18.36 -2.68 -0.76
N ARG A 162 -18.68 -3.78 -1.45
CA ARG A 162 -20.00 -4.39 -1.48
C ARG A 162 -19.87 -5.91 -1.43
N TYR A 163 -20.87 -6.56 -0.85
CA TYR A 163 -21.15 -7.98 -0.98
C TYR A 163 -22.12 -8.23 -2.14
N TYR A 164 -21.77 -9.18 -3.00
CA TYR A 164 -22.59 -9.66 -4.11
C TYR A 164 -23.10 -11.08 -3.81
N PRO A 165 -24.41 -11.31 -3.72
CA PRO A 165 -24.97 -12.60 -3.29
C PRO A 165 -24.83 -13.71 -4.35
N PRO A 166 -24.81 -14.99 -3.93
CA PRO A 166 -24.75 -16.12 -4.86
C PRO A 166 -26.02 -16.19 -5.72
N GLY A 167 -25.86 -16.54 -7.01
CA GLY A 167 -26.97 -16.69 -7.96
C GLY A 167 -27.64 -15.38 -8.38
N ASN A 168 -27.10 -14.23 -7.98
CA ASN A 168 -27.56 -12.95 -8.49
C ASN A 168 -27.04 -12.71 -9.90
N GLU A 169 -27.92 -12.31 -10.79
CA GLU A 169 -27.64 -12.00 -12.19
C GLU A 169 -27.90 -10.52 -12.51
N LEU A 170 -28.33 -9.73 -11.51
CA LEU A 170 -28.63 -8.32 -11.67
C LEU A 170 -27.35 -7.48 -11.65
N THR A 171 -27.33 -6.47 -12.51
CA THR A 171 -26.22 -5.52 -12.64
C THR A 171 -26.77 -4.11 -12.75
N ASP A 172 -26.18 -3.17 -12.01
CA ASP A 172 -26.44 -1.75 -12.22
C ASP A 172 -25.55 -1.26 -13.39
N PRO A 173 -26.14 -0.86 -14.54
CA PRO A 173 -25.36 -0.44 -15.70
C PRO A 173 -24.59 0.88 -15.47
N ASN A 174 -24.95 1.65 -14.45
CA ASN A 174 -24.29 2.91 -14.12
C ASN A 174 -23.27 2.76 -12.98
N ARG A 175 -23.38 1.69 -12.19
CA ARG A 175 -22.54 1.45 -11.00
C ARG A 175 -22.18 -0.03 -10.91
N GLU A 176 -21.42 -0.50 -11.89
CA GLU A 176 -20.95 -1.88 -11.92
C GLU A 176 -20.28 -2.29 -10.60
N CYS A 177 -20.62 -3.47 -10.09
CA CYS A 177 -19.91 -4.08 -8.97
C CYS A 177 -18.77 -4.94 -9.49
N ILE A 178 -17.57 -4.35 -9.52
CA ILE A 178 -16.37 -4.99 -10.04
C ILE A 178 -15.92 -6.06 -9.04
N LYS A 179 -15.97 -7.33 -9.43
CA LYS A 179 -15.49 -8.44 -8.59
C LYS A 179 -14.02 -8.26 -8.26
N VAL A 180 -13.64 -8.47 -7.00
CA VAL A 180 -12.24 -8.33 -6.57
C VAL A 180 -11.78 -9.47 -5.67
N THR A 181 -10.48 -9.69 -5.69
CA THR A 181 -9.76 -10.50 -4.69
C THR A 181 -9.17 -9.58 -3.64
N LEU A 182 -9.27 -9.96 -2.36
CA LEU A 182 -8.59 -9.29 -1.27
C LEU A 182 -7.32 -10.08 -0.91
N VAL A 183 -6.17 -9.43 -0.94
CA VAL A 183 -4.86 -10.00 -0.64
C VAL A 183 -4.28 -9.40 0.61
N VAL A 184 -3.70 -10.24 1.47
CA VAL A 184 -3.04 -9.83 2.71
C VAL A 184 -1.62 -9.38 2.40
N ILE A 185 -1.33 -8.10 2.64
CA ILE A 185 0.01 -7.53 2.54
C ILE A 185 0.51 -7.22 3.96
N PRO A 186 1.48 -7.99 4.51
CA PRO A 186 2.05 -7.71 5.81
C PRO A 186 2.64 -6.29 5.90
N THR A 187 2.47 -5.62 7.04
CA THR A 187 2.92 -4.22 7.25
C THR A 187 4.02 -4.08 8.30
N THR A 188 4.48 -5.22 8.80
CA THR A 188 5.65 -5.33 9.66
C THR A 188 6.69 -6.13 8.91
N GLU A 189 7.96 -5.92 9.23
CA GLU A 189 8.99 -6.88 8.89
C GLU A 189 8.53 -8.22 9.47
N LEU A 190 8.27 -9.19 8.60
CA LEU A 190 7.83 -10.52 9.00
C LEU A 190 8.79 -10.99 10.11
N PRO A 191 8.29 -11.53 11.24
CA PRO A 191 9.20 -12.11 12.22
C PRO A 191 10.09 -13.12 11.47
N PRO A 192 11.41 -13.10 11.68
CA PRO A 192 12.33 -13.89 10.88
C PRO A 192 11.88 -15.35 10.90
N GLN A 193 11.62 -15.91 9.71
CA GLN A 193 11.42 -17.35 9.57
C GLN A 193 12.64 -18.04 10.16
N SER A 194 12.40 -18.87 11.19
CA SER A 194 13.45 -19.52 11.93
C SER A 194 14.36 -20.33 10.99
N SER A 195 15.61 -19.92 10.87
CA SER A 195 16.72 -20.75 10.43
C SER A 195 17.80 -20.65 11.49
N GLY A 196 18.10 -21.78 12.13
CA GLY A 196 18.90 -21.84 13.35
C GLY A 196 20.38 -21.50 13.17
N THR A 197 20.97 -21.12 14.31
CA THR A 197 22.35 -21.43 14.74
C THR A 197 23.46 -20.74 13.91
N THR A 198 24.36 -19.89 14.42
CA THR A 198 25.08 -19.89 15.70
C THR A 198 25.78 -18.53 15.88
N LEU A 199 25.89 -18.07 17.12
CA LEU A 199 26.81 -17.00 17.51
C LEU A 199 28.26 -17.44 17.27
N SER A 200 29.11 -16.51 16.81
CA SER A 200 30.55 -16.58 17.03
C SER A 200 31.08 -15.19 17.34
N THR A 201 31.36 -15.01 18.62
CA THR A 201 32.07 -13.91 19.25
C THR A 201 33.55 -13.99 18.87
N SER A 202 34.15 -12.89 18.42
CA SER A 202 35.60 -12.73 18.52
C SER A 202 35.96 -11.27 18.77
N THR A 203 36.92 -11.09 19.67
CA THR A 203 37.23 -9.85 20.36
C THR A 203 38.71 -9.49 20.13
N ILE A 204 39.00 -8.17 20.11
CA ILE A 204 40.28 -7.44 20.36
C ILE A 204 41.37 -7.52 19.24
N PRO A 205 42.33 -6.56 19.06
CA PRO A 205 42.58 -5.23 19.67
C PRO A 205 42.68 -4.02 18.71
N ALA A 206 42.69 -2.84 19.34
CA ALA A 206 43.12 -1.56 18.76
C ALA A 206 44.65 -1.48 18.57
N THR A 207 45.13 -0.93 17.45
CA THR A 207 46.43 -0.25 17.34
C THR A 207 46.42 0.78 16.19
N SER A 208 47.15 1.86 16.41
CA SER A 208 47.18 3.14 15.70
C SER A 208 48.23 3.25 14.59
N SER A 209 48.05 4.27 13.73
CA SER A 209 48.99 4.92 12.76
C SER A 209 49.38 4.11 11.51
N SER A 210 49.54 4.65 10.28
CA SER A 210 49.75 6.02 9.77
C SER A 210 49.44 6.11 8.25
N THR A 211 49.09 7.33 7.78
CA THR A 211 49.39 7.93 6.45
C THR A 211 49.17 7.13 5.16
N GLY A 212 48.17 7.56 4.39
CA GLY A 212 48.05 7.30 2.95
C GLY A 212 47.11 8.33 2.31
N THR A 213 47.70 9.37 1.74
CA THR A 213 47.01 10.43 1.01
C THR A 213 46.33 9.87 -0.23
N ALA A 214 45.01 9.95 -0.30
CA ALA A 214 44.25 9.85 -1.54
C ALA A 214 43.03 10.78 -1.43
N THR A 215 43.24 12.02 -1.86
CA THR A 215 42.18 12.99 -2.07
C THR A 215 41.38 12.57 -3.30
N SER A 216 40.22 11.96 -3.09
CA SER A 216 39.14 11.92 -4.07
C SER A 216 37.95 12.62 -3.44
N THR A 217 37.91 13.94 -3.52
CA THR A 217 36.71 14.74 -3.26
C THR A 217 35.70 14.46 -4.38
N PRO A 218 34.51 13.90 -4.10
CA PRO A 218 33.38 14.14 -4.99
C PRO A 218 32.97 15.59 -4.77
N THR A 219 33.14 16.41 -5.79
CA THR A 219 32.59 17.78 -5.81
C THR A 219 31.10 17.67 -6.06
N THR A 220 30.34 17.19 -5.08
CA THR A 220 28.88 17.27 -5.10
C THR A 220 28.52 18.61 -4.50
N SER A 221 28.12 19.57 -5.33
CA SER A 221 27.30 20.70 -4.85
C SER A 221 26.21 20.11 -3.95
N PRO A 222 25.91 20.68 -2.75
CA PRO A 222 24.86 20.12 -1.92
C PRO A 222 23.59 20.05 -2.76
N SER A 223 23.19 18.83 -3.12
CA SER A 223 21.97 18.61 -3.87
C SER A 223 20.83 19.11 -3.00
N ALA A 224 19.85 19.77 -3.60
CA ALA A 224 18.67 20.29 -2.88
C ALA A 224 17.82 19.17 -2.22
N TYR A 225 18.17 17.91 -2.48
CA TYR A 225 17.50 16.71 -2.01
C TYR A 225 18.49 15.54 -1.90
N THR A 226 18.08 14.46 -1.23
CA THR A 226 18.84 13.21 -1.13
C THR A 226 18.45 12.29 -2.29
N ASP A 227 19.41 11.78 -3.06
CA ASP A 227 19.11 10.85 -4.16
C ASP A 227 18.83 9.43 -3.62
N LEU A 228 17.59 8.97 -3.75
CA LEU A 228 17.14 7.65 -3.31
C LEU A 228 16.86 6.68 -4.47
N THR A 229 17.27 7.01 -5.69
CA THR A 229 16.96 6.19 -6.88
C THR A 229 17.53 4.78 -6.79
N ALA A 230 18.69 4.61 -6.15
CA ALA A 230 19.28 3.30 -5.86
C ALA A 230 18.44 2.45 -4.88
N LEU A 231 17.56 3.07 -4.09
CA LEU A 231 16.59 2.41 -3.23
C LEU A 231 15.21 2.25 -3.90
N GLY A 232 15.09 2.58 -5.19
CA GLY A 232 13.84 2.51 -5.93
C GLY A 232 12.86 3.63 -5.59
N PHE A 233 13.35 4.79 -5.14
CA PHE A 233 12.52 5.98 -4.91
C PHE A 233 12.98 7.16 -5.76
N ARG A 234 12.04 7.83 -6.41
CA ARG A 234 12.28 9.12 -7.06
C ARG A 234 11.86 10.27 -6.16
N PHE A 235 12.69 11.29 -6.10
CA PHE A 235 12.35 12.56 -5.47
C PHE A 235 11.35 13.33 -6.34
N LEU A 236 10.21 13.71 -5.75
CA LEU A 236 9.16 14.47 -6.44
C LEU A 236 9.26 15.97 -6.20
N GLY A 237 9.82 16.39 -5.07
CA GLY A 237 9.93 17.79 -4.71
C GLY A 237 9.52 18.08 -3.28
N CYS A 238 9.33 19.36 -3.02
CA CYS A 238 8.80 19.85 -1.76
C CYS A 238 7.28 20.05 -1.88
N ALA A 239 6.51 19.14 -1.28
CA ALA A 239 5.04 19.17 -1.32
C ALA A 239 4.50 20.07 -0.18
N PRO A 240 3.50 20.92 -0.43
CA PRO A 240 2.82 21.63 0.65
C PRO A 240 2.07 20.63 1.56
N GLU A 241 2.17 20.83 2.86
CA GLU A 241 1.47 20.07 3.91
C GLU A 241 0.33 20.91 4.48
N GLU A 242 -0.57 21.36 3.59
CA GLU A 242 -1.64 22.27 3.98
C GLU A 242 -2.73 21.54 4.77
N ARG A 243 -2.90 21.91 6.03
CA ARG A 243 -3.80 21.24 6.98
C ARG A 243 -5.28 21.61 6.84
N TRP A 244 -5.61 22.54 5.94
CA TRP A 244 -6.96 23.12 5.82
C TRP A 244 -7.50 23.15 4.39
N ALA A 245 -6.90 22.42 3.46
CA ALA A 245 -7.47 22.30 2.12
C ALA A 245 -8.78 21.49 2.17
N ASN A 246 -9.78 21.92 1.40
CA ASN A 246 -11.08 21.24 1.27
C ASN A 246 -11.01 20.07 0.28
N ASP A 247 -9.91 19.31 0.29
CA ASP A 247 -9.61 18.19 -0.61
C ASP A 247 -9.63 16.82 0.11
N GLY A 248 -10.15 16.77 1.34
CA GLY A 248 -10.51 15.54 2.05
C GLY A 248 -9.54 15.19 3.19
N ALA A 249 -8.28 14.89 2.88
CA ALA A 249 -7.30 14.47 3.89
C ALA A 249 -6.73 15.67 4.66
N PHE A 250 -6.59 15.57 5.99
CA PHE A 250 -5.97 16.65 6.79
C PHE A 250 -4.46 16.81 6.47
N ARG A 251 -3.82 15.77 5.94
CA ARG A 251 -2.38 15.69 5.68
C ARG A 251 -2.13 15.28 4.23
N THR A 252 -1.00 15.68 3.64
CA THR A 252 -0.66 15.29 2.26
C THR A 252 -0.43 13.80 2.14
N LEU A 253 0.17 13.19 3.18
CA LEU A 253 0.29 11.75 3.34
C LEU A 253 -0.45 11.33 4.63
N SER A 254 -1.53 10.57 4.48
CA SER A 254 -2.46 10.23 5.55
C SER A 254 -2.32 8.81 6.10
N GLY A 255 -1.35 8.02 5.64
CA GLY A 255 -1.10 6.65 6.08
C GLY A 255 -0.30 6.57 7.38
N ALA A 256 0.61 5.61 7.46
CA ALA A 256 1.45 5.43 8.65
C ALA A 256 2.39 6.63 8.87
N SER A 257 2.71 6.89 10.14
CA SER A 257 3.68 7.92 10.50
C SER A 257 4.50 7.56 11.73
N GLN A 258 5.65 8.20 11.86
CA GLN A 258 6.49 8.14 13.05
C GLN A 258 7.29 9.43 13.24
N SER A 259 7.85 9.61 14.44
CA SER A 259 8.80 10.67 14.76
C SER A 259 10.02 10.06 15.44
N THR A 260 11.23 10.38 14.99
CA THR A 260 12.46 9.85 15.59
C THR A 260 13.56 10.91 15.65
N ASP A 261 14.39 10.87 16.69
CA ASP A 261 15.56 11.77 16.82
C ASP A 261 16.72 11.37 15.90
N THR A 262 16.55 10.33 15.08
CA THR A 262 17.52 9.82 14.12
C THR A 262 16.91 9.69 12.72
N ASN A 263 15.98 10.57 12.36
CA ASN A 263 15.25 10.50 11.09
C ASN A 263 16.18 10.82 9.91
N THR A 264 16.05 10.07 8.82
CA THR A 264 16.68 10.36 7.51
C THR A 264 15.68 10.09 6.39
N ASN A 265 15.97 10.58 5.18
CA ASN A 265 15.12 10.32 4.01
C ASN A 265 15.08 8.81 3.67
N GLU A 266 16.22 8.11 3.77
CA GLU A 266 16.32 6.65 3.57
C GLU A 266 15.50 5.90 4.62
N GLY A 267 15.63 6.29 5.89
CA GLY A 267 14.91 5.67 6.99
C GLY A 267 13.39 5.82 6.84
N CYS A 268 12.94 6.99 6.37
CA CYS A 268 11.53 7.21 6.10
C CYS A 268 11.02 6.38 4.91
N ALA A 269 11.77 6.34 3.80
CA ALA A 269 11.43 5.51 2.64
C ALA A 269 11.34 4.02 3.01
N ALA A 270 12.28 3.52 3.82
CA ALA A 270 12.26 2.16 4.33
C ALA A 270 11.04 1.90 5.25
N PHE A 271 10.74 2.81 6.17
CA PHE A 271 9.58 2.72 7.06
C PHE A 271 8.25 2.60 6.30
N CYS A 272 8.08 3.42 5.25
CA CYS A 272 6.89 3.41 4.41
C CYS A 272 6.83 2.15 3.53
N THR A 273 7.96 1.74 2.96
CA THR A 273 8.05 0.51 2.15
C THR A 273 7.69 -0.74 2.94
N ALA A 274 8.20 -0.86 4.17
CA ALA A 274 7.89 -1.99 5.06
C ALA A 274 6.39 -2.07 5.42
N ARG A 275 5.67 -0.95 5.28
CA ARG A 275 4.22 -0.86 5.46
C ARG A 275 3.46 -0.85 4.13
N GLY A 276 4.12 -1.14 3.02
CA GLY A 276 3.51 -1.26 1.70
C GLY A 276 3.03 0.06 1.09
N PHE A 277 3.48 1.22 1.57
CA PHE A 277 3.07 2.52 1.04
C PHE A 277 3.86 2.92 -0.21
N ARG A 278 3.19 3.63 -1.13
CA ARG A 278 3.79 4.16 -2.37
C ARG A 278 4.64 5.41 -2.14
N TYR A 279 4.19 6.30 -1.26
CA TYR A 279 4.83 7.58 -0.99
C TYR A 279 5.45 7.60 0.40
N ALA A 280 6.59 8.28 0.50
CA ALA A 280 7.27 8.59 1.74
C ALA A 280 7.59 10.08 1.76
N GLY A 281 7.39 10.73 2.89
CA GLY A 281 7.70 12.14 3.05
C GLY A 281 8.16 12.47 4.46
N THR A 282 9.20 13.30 4.54
CA THR A 282 9.71 13.78 5.83
C THR A 282 9.28 15.21 6.08
N GLU A 283 8.85 15.51 7.31
CA GLU A 283 8.48 16.85 7.77
C GLU A 283 9.25 17.18 9.06
N TRP A 284 9.44 18.47 9.30
CA TRP A 284 9.86 18.98 10.60
C TRP A 284 11.11 18.32 11.21
N SER A 285 12.09 18.03 10.36
CA SER A 285 13.38 17.39 10.67
C SER A 285 13.31 15.92 11.11
N ARG A 286 12.27 15.55 11.86
CA ARG A 286 12.20 14.29 12.62
C ARG A 286 11.01 13.40 12.26
N GLU A 287 10.06 13.93 11.50
CA GLU A 287 8.81 13.24 11.20
C GLU A 287 8.93 12.50 9.88
N CYS A 288 8.28 11.34 9.82
CA CYS A 288 8.12 10.54 8.62
C CYS A 288 6.64 10.21 8.44
N TRP A 289 6.16 10.39 7.21
CA TRP A 289 4.78 10.25 6.79
C TRP A 289 4.71 9.37 5.55
N CYS A 290 3.73 8.46 5.52
CA CYS A 290 3.50 7.54 4.42
C CYS A 290 2.12 7.72 3.82
N GLY A 291 1.95 7.38 2.55
CA GLY A 291 0.63 7.39 1.91
C GLY A 291 0.64 6.66 0.57
N ASP A 292 -0.55 6.47 -0.01
CA ASP A 292 -0.70 5.84 -1.34
C ASP A 292 -1.12 6.83 -2.43
N SER A 293 -1.44 8.06 -2.04
CA SER A 293 -1.86 9.10 -2.97
C SER A 293 -1.45 10.47 -2.45
N VAL A 294 -1.27 11.40 -3.39
CA VAL A 294 -1.08 12.83 -3.12
C VAL A 294 -2.14 13.57 -3.91
N ALA A 295 -2.91 14.43 -3.25
CA ALA A 295 -3.94 15.24 -3.91
C ALA A 295 -3.28 16.19 -4.92
N ALA A 296 -3.92 16.43 -6.06
CA ALA A 296 -3.37 17.30 -7.12
C ALA A 296 -3.05 18.72 -6.63
N THR A 297 -3.86 19.24 -5.70
CA THR A 297 -3.68 20.51 -4.97
C THR A 297 -2.40 20.56 -4.13
N ARG A 298 -1.84 19.40 -3.78
CA ARG A 298 -0.66 19.25 -2.92
C ARG A 298 0.52 18.61 -3.62
N TYR A 299 0.43 18.41 -4.93
CA TYR A 299 1.55 17.90 -5.70
C TYR A 299 2.67 18.96 -5.75
N PRO A 300 3.95 18.57 -5.61
CA PRO A 300 5.06 19.53 -5.63
C PRO A 300 5.09 20.34 -6.93
N ALA A 301 5.31 21.65 -6.80
CA ALA A 301 5.71 22.47 -7.94
C ALA A 301 7.17 22.19 -8.31
N THR A 302 7.50 22.17 -9.60
CA THR A 302 8.84 21.86 -10.11
C THR A 302 9.71 23.11 -10.31
N THR A 303 9.67 24.04 -9.35
CA THR A 303 10.43 25.31 -9.40
C THR A 303 11.52 25.33 -8.32
N LEU A 304 12.60 26.08 -8.53
CA LEU A 304 13.65 26.22 -7.50
C LEU A 304 13.11 26.82 -6.18
N ALA A 305 12.15 27.73 -6.26
CA ALA A 305 11.53 28.35 -5.09
C ALA A 305 10.69 27.39 -4.24
N SER A 306 10.16 26.30 -4.82
CA SER A 306 9.46 25.28 -4.05
C SER A 306 10.44 24.44 -3.23
N LEU A 307 11.60 24.09 -3.79
CA LEU A 307 12.63 23.33 -3.09
C LEU A 307 13.13 24.02 -1.82
N GLU A 308 13.26 25.35 -1.86
CA GLU A 308 13.69 26.16 -0.70
C GLU A 308 12.73 26.07 0.50
N LYS A 309 11.51 25.59 0.30
CA LYS A 309 10.55 25.38 1.40
C LYS A 309 10.90 24.18 2.26
N CYS A 310 11.65 23.22 1.73
CA CYS A 310 12.14 22.06 2.44
C CYS A 310 13.56 22.31 2.96
N ASN A 311 13.70 23.23 3.92
CA ASN A 311 14.99 23.72 4.39
C ASN A 311 15.40 23.21 5.78
N TYR A 312 14.66 22.26 6.36
CA TYR A 312 14.93 21.71 7.68
C TYR A 312 15.88 20.53 7.58
N LYS A 313 16.94 20.51 8.38
CA LYS A 313 17.90 19.40 8.39
C LYS A 313 17.33 18.17 9.08
N CYS A 314 17.64 16.99 8.57
CA CYS A 314 17.20 15.74 9.19
C CYS A 314 17.88 15.54 10.55
N THR A 315 17.16 14.99 11.53
CA THR A 315 17.73 14.76 12.87
C THR A 315 18.83 13.69 12.87
N GLY A 316 18.73 12.69 11.99
CA GLY A 316 19.72 11.62 11.84
C GLY A 316 20.89 11.93 10.88
N ASP A 317 20.73 12.91 9.99
CA ASP A 317 21.77 13.31 9.04
C ASP A 317 21.64 14.79 8.65
N GLN A 318 22.57 15.62 9.15
CA GLN A 318 22.58 17.07 8.89
C GLN A 318 22.97 17.43 7.44
N GLY A 319 23.43 16.46 6.64
CA GLY A 319 23.64 16.61 5.20
C GLY A 319 22.31 16.72 4.44
N GLN A 320 21.24 16.11 4.95
CA GLN A 320 19.97 15.94 4.26
C GLN A 320 18.93 17.00 4.67
N TYR A 321 17.95 17.24 3.80
CA TYR A 321 16.78 18.06 4.09
C TYR A 321 15.55 17.16 4.32
N CYS A 322 14.87 17.34 5.46
CA CYS A 322 13.71 16.59 5.91
C CYS A 322 12.50 17.51 6.14
N GLY A 323 12.02 18.12 5.06
CA GLY A 323 10.85 18.98 5.04
C GLY A 323 11.09 20.42 5.51
N GLY A 324 10.00 21.07 5.93
CA GLY A 324 9.98 22.43 6.45
C GLY A 324 8.70 22.71 7.25
N ASP A 325 8.45 23.99 7.55
CA ASP A 325 7.21 24.40 8.21
C ASP A 325 6.01 24.24 7.27
N SER A 326 5.25 23.17 7.44
CA SER A 326 4.14 22.77 6.57
C SER A 326 4.60 22.42 5.14
N TRP A 327 5.76 21.77 5.01
CA TRP A 327 6.26 21.25 3.75
C TRP A 327 6.94 19.88 3.91
N LEU A 328 6.62 18.95 3.02
CA LEU A 328 7.18 17.59 2.97
C LEU A 328 8.24 17.48 1.88
N THR A 329 9.42 16.97 2.23
CA THR A 329 10.35 16.41 1.24
C THR A 329 9.76 15.08 0.77
N LEU A 330 9.20 15.05 -0.44
CA LEU A 330 8.36 13.95 -0.93
C LEU A 330 9.10 13.04 -1.91
N TYR A 331 8.98 11.74 -1.68
CA TYR A 331 9.48 10.67 -2.54
C TYR A 331 8.36 9.71 -2.93
N GLU A 332 8.49 9.12 -4.12
CA GLU A 332 7.61 8.09 -4.65
C GLU A 332 8.40 6.83 -4.99
N ARG A 333 7.86 5.67 -4.61
CA ARG A 333 8.40 4.38 -5.01
C ARG A 333 8.22 4.17 -6.52
N CYS A 334 9.31 3.86 -7.19
CA CYS A 334 9.34 3.53 -8.61
C CYS A 334 8.69 2.15 -8.84
N GLU A 335 7.92 2.01 -9.91
CA GLU A 335 7.31 0.73 -10.27
C GLU A 335 8.37 -0.21 -10.86
N VAL A 336 8.18 -1.52 -10.64
CA VAL A 336 9.12 -2.54 -11.11
C VAL A 336 9.15 -2.52 -12.64
N GLY A 337 10.33 -2.26 -13.22
CA GLY A 337 10.51 -2.18 -14.67
C GLY A 337 10.46 -0.76 -15.24
N GLU A 338 10.22 0.27 -14.43
CA GLU A 338 10.35 1.67 -14.84
C GLU A 338 11.72 2.26 -14.51
N ALA A 339 12.15 3.26 -15.28
CA ALA A 339 13.31 4.07 -14.93
C ALA A 339 13.00 4.91 -13.69
N CYS A 340 13.84 4.81 -12.67
CA CYS A 340 13.69 5.54 -11.43
C CYS A 340 14.50 6.84 -11.49
N GLU A 341 13.86 7.93 -11.90
CA GLU A 341 14.51 9.21 -12.13
C GLU A 341 13.88 10.30 -11.26
N ASN A 342 14.74 11.12 -10.63
CA ASN A 342 14.32 12.27 -9.83
C ASN A 342 13.74 13.37 -10.73
N VAL A 343 12.75 14.10 -10.23
CA VAL A 343 12.17 15.25 -10.93
C VAL A 343 13.22 16.35 -11.12
N VAL A 344 13.22 16.96 -12.30
CA VAL A 344 14.10 18.10 -12.63
C VAL A 344 13.37 19.41 -12.30
N PHE A 345 14.08 20.34 -11.66
CA PHE A 345 13.55 21.64 -11.24
C PHE A 345 14.19 22.74 -12.09
N THR A 346 13.36 23.61 -12.65
CA THR A 346 13.78 24.69 -13.55
C THR A 346 13.26 26.05 -13.10
#